data_AF-A0A5C6M7F9-F1
#
_entry.id   AF-A0A5C6M7F9-F1
#
_cell.length_a   1.000
_cell.length_b   1.000
_cell.length_c   1.000
_cell.angle_alpha   90.00
_cell.angle_beta   90.00
_cell.angle_gamma   90.00
#
_symmetry.space_group_name_H-M   'P 1'
#
loop_
_entity.id
_entity.type
_entity.pdbx_description
1 polymer ?
#
loop_
_entity_poly.entity_id
_entity_poly.type
_entity_poly.pdbx_seq_one_letter_code
_entity_poly.pdbx_strand_id
1 'polypeptide(L)'
;MKFYNNLTRELEEFKPINPDRVFVYSCGPTVYDVSHIGHARSCLVWDILYRYLKFKKFNIKWIRNITNIDDKIVARAKQLGISADKLSRIYTFEFWQDLARLNISWPDYEPRATDYLNQMFEFIQDLLDQGSAYAIDGDVYFRVTKHKNYGQLKGLTLDQLQEGLSRIDSNSKKESQLDFALWKNFPNEPEFSFSSPWGSGRPGWHLECSTMIKSILEENGAGETLDIHAGGDDLIHPHHENECAQSETLSGKPLAKYWMHNGMVMVNGSKMSKSEGNFFTIRELLDIYNPNTIRYFCLGTHYKKTSAFNH
;
A
#
# COMPACT_ATOMS: atom_id res chain seq x y z
N MET A 1 -23.47 0.33 -12.17
CA MET A 1 -22.03 0.20 -12.51
C MET A 1 -21.50 -1.03 -11.81
N LYS A 2 -20.60 -1.81 -12.41
CA LYS A 2 -20.05 -3.03 -11.79
C LYS A 2 -18.54 -2.94 -11.64
N PHE A 3 -18.00 -3.47 -10.55
CA PHE A 3 -16.56 -3.60 -10.31
C PHE A 3 -16.19 -5.06 -10.11
N TYR A 4 -15.00 -5.43 -10.59
CA TYR A 4 -14.45 -6.73 -10.24
C TYR A 4 -13.89 -6.63 -8.83
N ASN A 5 -14.42 -7.44 -7.92
CA ASN A 5 -13.96 -7.50 -6.54
C ASN A 5 -12.98 -8.68 -6.39
N ASN A 6 -11.74 -8.40 -6.02
CA ASN A 6 -10.74 -9.45 -5.81
C ASN A 6 -11.11 -10.42 -4.69
N LEU A 7 -11.89 -9.97 -3.70
CA LEU A 7 -12.33 -10.80 -2.58
C LEU A 7 -13.27 -11.93 -3.04
N THR A 8 -14.28 -11.60 -3.87
CA THR A 8 -15.27 -12.57 -4.38
C THR A 8 -14.89 -13.19 -5.73
N ARG A 9 -13.98 -12.55 -6.47
CA ARG A 9 -13.55 -12.88 -7.84
C ARG A 9 -14.66 -12.70 -8.88
N GLU A 10 -15.64 -11.85 -8.60
CA GLU A 10 -16.79 -11.61 -9.47
C GLU A 10 -16.96 -10.13 -9.83
N LEU A 11 -17.75 -9.88 -10.89
CA LEU A 11 -18.24 -8.54 -11.22
C LEU A 11 -19.49 -8.23 -10.40
N GLU A 12 -19.32 -7.42 -9.37
CA GLU A 12 -20.39 -7.03 -8.46
C GLU A 12 -20.96 -5.66 -8.81
N GLU A 13 -22.26 -5.47 -8.54
CA GLU A 13 -22.86 -4.14 -8.60
C GLU A 13 -22.26 -3.24 -7.50
N PHE A 14 -21.75 -2.07 -7.89
CA PHE A 14 -21.23 -1.09 -6.95
C PHE A 14 -22.39 -0.45 -6.18
N LYS A 15 -22.42 -0.68 -4.87
CA LYS A 15 -23.35 -0.06 -3.92
C LYS A 15 -22.52 0.57 -2.81
N PRO A 16 -22.50 1.89 -2.67
CA PRO A 16 -21.74 2.53 -1.60
C PRO A 16 -22.29 2.11 -0.23
N ILE A 17 -21.43 2.10 0.78
CA ILE A 17 -21.78 1.87 2.17
C ILE A 17 -22.66 3.02 2.66
N ASN A 18 -22.25 4.25 2.35
CA ASN A 18 -23.04 5.46 2.58
C ASN A 18 -23.28 6.18 1.23
N PRO A 19 -24.54 6.37 0.78
CA PRO A 19 -24.85 7.09 -0.45
C PRO A 19 -24.29 8.52 -0.51
N ASP A 20 -24.13 9.17 0.65
CA ASP A 20 -23.69 10.56 0.75
C ASP A 20 -22.17 10.72 0.74
N ARG A 21 -21.41 9.63 0.93
CA ARG A 21 -19.94 9.68 1.00
C ARG A 21 -19.31 8.33 0.68
N VAL A 22 -18.42 8.32 -0.32
CA VAL A 22 -17.69 7.13 -0.77
C VAL A 22 -16.22 7.27 -0.44
N PHE A 23 -15.66 6.38 0.38
CA PHE A 23 -14.23 6.36 0.68
C PHE A 23 -13.48 5.36 -0.21
N VAL A 24 -12.49 5.88 -0.92
CA VAL A 24 -11.59 5.09 -1.77
C VAL A 24 -10.18 5.28 -1.25
N TYR A 25 -9.52 4.20 -0.86
CA TYR A 25 -8.10 4.19 -0.53
C TYR A 25 -7.32 3.53 -1.66
N SER A 26 -6.20 4.13 -2.06
CA SER A 26 -5.24 3.48 -2.95
C SER A 26 -3.84 3.57 -2.38
N CYS A 27 -3.12 2.45 -2.24
CA CYS A 27 -1.74 2.46 -1.75
C CYS A 27 -0.85 3.32 -2.66
N GLY A 28 -0.13 4.26 -2.05
CA GLY A 28 0.80 5.14 -2.74
C GLY A 28 2.25 4.66 -2.72
N PRO A 29 3.20 5.52 -3.13
CA PRO A 29 4.59 5.12 -3.31
C PRO A 29 5.39 5.06 -2.00
N THR A 30 6.40 4.19 -1.98
CA THR A 30 7.57 4.34 -1.10
C THR A 30 8.53 5.34 -1.73
N VAL A 31 8.74 6.49 -1.10
CA VAL A 31 9.49 7.62 -1.67
C VAL A 31 11.00 7.54 -1.40
N TYR A 32 11.64 6.47 -1.89
CA TYR A 32 13.09 6.28 -1.80
C TYR A 32 13.85 6.62 -3.10
N ASP A 33 13.14 6.74 -4.21
CA ASP A 33 13.70 7.08 -5.52
C ASP A 33 12.63 7.64 -6.48
N VAL A 34 13.04 8.05 -7.69
CA VAL A 34 12.15 8.52 -8.75
C VAL A 34 11.16 7.45 -9.21
N SER A 35 9.95 7.91 -9.57
CA SER A 35 8.86 7.03 -10.00
C SER A 35 9.02 6.54 -11.43
N HIS A 36 8.50 5.34 -11.70
CA HIS A 36 8.59 4.68 -13.00
C HIS A 36 7.21 4.45 -13.64
N ILE A 37 7.21 3.96 -14.87
CA ILE A 37 5.98 3.76 -15.67
C ILE A 37 4.93 2.86 -14.98
N GLY A 38 5.37 1.95 -14.09
CA GLY A 38 4.47 1.14 -13.26
C GLY A 38 3.67 2.01 -12.28
N HIS A 39 4.33 2.95 -11.60
CA HIS A 39 3.67 3.94 -10.74
C HIS A 39 2.74 4.85 -11.54
N ALA A 40 3.16 5.30 -12.74
CA ALA A 40 2.29 6.08 -13.61
C ALA A 40 1.00 5.33 -13.96
N ARG A 41 1.12 4.05 -14.32
CA ARG A 41 -0.06 3.22 -14.63
C ARG A 41 -0.99 3.09 -13.44
N SER A 42 -0.47 2.72 -12.26
CA SER A 42 -1.28 2.60 -11.04
C SER A 42 -2.02 3.90 -10.74
N CYS A 43 -1.29 5.02 -10.68
CA CYS A 43 -1.89 6.32 -10.37
C CYS A 43 -2.93 6.76 -11.40
N LEU A 44 -2.69 6.51 -12.70
CA LEU A 44 -3.65 6.83 -13.77
C LEU A 44 -4.91 5.98 -13.68
N VAL A 45 -4.81 4.69 -13.38
CA VAL A 45 -5.98 3.81 -13.22
C VAL A 45 -6.89 4.33 -12.11
N TRP A 46 -6.31 4.67 -10.95
CA TRP A 46 -7.09 5.14 -9.81
C TRP A 46 -7.59 6.58 -9.98
N ASP A 47 -6.85 7.44 -10.70
CA ASP A 47 -7.32 8.75 -11.16
C ASP A 47 -8.56 8.63 -12.06
N ILE A 48 -8.56 7.70 -13.01
CA ILE A 48 -9.72 7.47 -13.89
C ILE A 48 -10.91 6.94 -13.09
N LEU A 49 -10.71 6.04 -12.12
CA LEU A 49 -11.77 5.61 -11.21
C LEU A 49 -12.35 6.80 -10.44
N TYR A 50 -11.49 7.63 -9.84
CA TYR A 50 -11.88 8.83 -9.11
C TYR A 50 -12.70 9.80 -9.97
N ARG A 51 -12.18 10.14 -11.16
CA ARG A 51 -12.84 11.03 -12.12
C ARG A 51 -14.19 10.46 -12.58
N TYR A 52 -14.27 9.15 -12.81
CA TYR A 52 -15.50 8.51 -13.25
C TYR A 52 -16.56 8.48 -12.14
N LEU A 53 -16.18 8.21 -10.90
CA LEU A 53 -17.08 8.27 -9.74
C LEU A 53 -17.61 9.70 -9.53
N LYS A 54 -16.76 10.71 -9.66
CA LYS A 54 -17.17 12.13 -9.66
C LYS A 54 -18.12 12.45 -10.82
N PHE A 55 -17.85 11.96 -12.03
CA PHE A 55 -18.75 12.12 -13.17
C PHE A 55 -20.13 11.49 -12.91
N LYS A 56 -20.16 10.34 -12.23
CA LYS A 56 -21.39 9.67 -11.75
C LYS A 56 -22.03 10.33 -10.53
N LYS A 57 -21.53 11.49 -10.09
CA LYS A 57 -22.07 12.31 -8.99
C LYS A 57 -21.95 11.68 -7.61
N PHE A 58 -21.06 10.71 -7.41
CA PHE A 58 -20.70 10.26 -6.07
C PHE A 58 -19.86 11.32 -5.35
N ASN A 59 -20.14 11.54 -4.08
CA ASN A 59 -19.29 12.34 -3.20
C ASN A 59 -18.12 11.48 -2.70
N ILE A 60 -17.11 11.36 -3.55
CA ILE A 60 -15.93 10.55 -3.26
C ILE A 60 -14.90 11.31 -2.42
N LYS A 61 -14.33 10.62 -1.43
CA LYS A 61 -13.12 10.98 -0.70
C LYS A 61 -12.03 10.00 -1.09
N TRP A 62 -11.09 10.45 -1.91
CA TRP A 62 -9.94 9.65 -2.31
C TRP A 62 -8.77 9.85 -1.36
N ILE A 63 -8.24 8.76 -0.83
CA ILE A 63 -7.09 8.72 0.04
C ILE A 63 -5.97 7.99 -0.70
N ARG A 64 -4.76 8.55 -0.68
CA ARG A 64 -3.54 7.86 -1.14
C ARG A 64 -2.40 8.19 -0.20
N ASN A 65 -1.83 7.21 0.47
CA ASN A 65 -0.72 7.48 1.40
C ASN A 65 0.61 7.78 0.70
N ILE A 66 1.58 8.24 1.47
CA ILE A 66 2.99 8.27 1.13
C ILE A 66 3.74 7.46 2.20
N THR A 67 4.36 6.35 1.80
CA THR A 67 5.27 5.61 2.68
C THR A 67 6.61 6.34 2.70
N ASN A 68 6.82 7.13 3.76
CA ASN A 68 8.01 7.95 3.96
C ASN A 68 8.97 7.41 5.04
N ILE A 69 8.73 6.18 5.50
CA ILE A 69 9.66 5.37 6.29
C ILE A 69 9.62 3.93 5.76
N ASP A 70 10.77 3.35 5.44
CA ASP A 70 10.91 1.96 4.97
C ASP A 70 12.39 1.57 4.98
N ASP A 71 12.71 0.27 4.96
CA ASP A 71 14.08 -0.22 4.83
C ASP A 71 14.79 0.31 3.57
N LYS A 72 14.08 0.47 2.43
CA LYS A 72 14.64 1.06 1.21
C LYS A 72 14.97 2.54 1.36
N ILE A 73 14.14 3.29 2.08
CA ILE A 73 14.37 4.72 2.36
C ILE A 73 15.62 4.85 3.24
N VAL A 74 15.71 4.06 4.32
CA VAL A 74 16.86 4.09 5.22
C VAL A 74 18.15 3.69 4.49
N ALA A 75 18.13 2.60 3.71
CA ALA A 75 19.29 2.17 2.95
C ALA A 75 19.79 3.24 1.97
N ARG A 76 18.87 3.88 1.24
CA ARG A 76 19.22 4.94 0.29
C ARG A 76 19.67 6.22 0.99
N ALA A 77 19.07 6.57 2.12
CA ALA A 77 19.45 7.72 2.93
C ALA A 77 20.89 7.58 3.45
N LYS A 78 21.25 6.39 3.97
CA LYS A 78 22.62 6.05 4.37
C LYS A 78 23.60 6.16 3.20
N GLN A 79 23.25 5.62 2.03
CA GLN A 79 24.11 5.70 0.83
C GLN A 79 24.40 7.15 0.43
N LEU A 80 23.43 8.06 0.59
CA LEU A 80 23.56 9.47 0.20
C LEU A 80 24.05 10.37 1.34
N GLY A 81 24.26 9.85 2.55
CA GLY A 81 24.67 10.64 3.70
C GLY A 81 23.66 11.71 4.12
N ILE A 82 22.35 11.46 3.95
CA ILE A 82 21.27 12.38 4.35
C ILE A 82 20.24 11.67 5.25
N SER A 83 19.41 12.44 5.96
CA SER A 83 18.32 11.87 6.77
C SER A 83 17.21 11.24 5.91
N ALA A 84 16.52 10.23 6.44
CA ALA A 84 15.35 9.61 5.80
C ALA A 84 14.20 10.62 5.50
N ASP A 85 13.93 11.58 6.40
CA ASP A 85 12.92 12.63 6.17
C ASP A 85 13.30 13.52 4.98
N LYS A 86 14.55 14.01 4.93
CA LYS A 86 15.05 14.77 3.77
C LYS A 86 14.94 13.98 2.46
N LEU A 87 15.36 12.71 2.44
CA LEU A 87 15.26 11.84 1.26
C LEU A 87 13.80 11.72 0.79
N SER A 88 12.91 11.36 1.71
CA SER A 88 11.49 11.13 1.40
C SER A 88 10.80 12.41 0.93
N ARG A 89 11.11 13.58 1.49
CA ARG A 89 10.58 14.87 1.00
C ARG A 89 11.02 15.17 -0.43
N ILE A 90 12.29 14.93 -0.77
CA ILE A 90 12.80 15.11 -2.14
C ILE A 90 11.97 14.24 -3.09
N TYR A 91 11.91 12.93 -2.85
CA TYR A 91 11.22 12.04 -3.79
C TYR A 91 9.68 12.14 -3.76
N THR A 92 9.09 12.65 -2.67
CA THR A 92 7.68 13.04 -2.64
C THR A 92 7.44 14.22 -3.59
N PHE A 93 8.27 15.26 -3.51
CA PHE A 93 8.16 16.41 -4.41
C PHE A 93 8.41 16.03 -5.87
N GLU A 94 9.41 15.19 -6.13
CA GLU A 94 9.62 14.59 -7.45
C GLU A 94 8.34 13.86 -7.90
N PHE A 95 7.83 12.91 -7.12
CA PHE A 95 6.60 12.18 -7.44
C PHE A 95 5.44 13.12 -7.81
N TRP A 96 5.19 14.16 -7.03
CA TRP A 96 4.16 15.16 -7.33
C TRP A 96 4.36 15.88 -8.66
N GLN A 97 5.59 16.27 -9.00
CA GLN A 97 5.88 16.88 -10.30
C GLN A 97 5.56 15.94 -11.47
N ASP A 98 5.86 14.63 -11.32
CA ASP A 98 5.54 13.63 -12.34
C ASP A 98 4.03 13.47 -12.53
N LEU A 99 3.29 13.41 -11.43
CA LEU A 99 1.83 13.31 -11.47
C LEU A 99 1.17 14.54 -12.10
N ALA A 100 1.68 15.73 -11.78
CA ALA A 100 1.22 16.98 -12.35
C ALA A 100 1.44 17.02 -13.87
N ARG A 101 2.64 16.62 -14.35
CA ARG A 101 2.94 16.51 -15.79
C ARG A 101 2.01 15.51 -16.49
N LEU A 102 1.60 14.44 -15.79
CA LEU A 102 0.65 13.45 -16.28
C LEU A 102 -0.82 13.85 -16.09
N ASN A 103 -1.16 15.03 -15.57
CA ASN A 103 -2.54 15.46 -15.31
C ASN A 103 -3.35 14.46 -14.45
N ILE A 104 -2.71 13.94 -13.41
CA ILE A 104 -3.34 13.09 -12.40
C ILE A 104 -3.98 14.00 -11.34
N SER A 105 -5.21 13.69 -10.93
CA SER A 105 -5.90 14.44 -9.87
C SER A 105 -5.17 14.27 -8.53
N TRP A 106 -5.37 15.23 -7.63
CA TRP A 106 -4.91 15.12 -6.25
C TRP A 106 -5.92 14.31 -5.41
N PRO A 107 -5.45 13.43 -4.51
CA PRO A 107 -6.32 12.81 -3.52
C PRO A 107 -6.87 13.87 -2.56
N ASP A 108 -8.03 13.60 -1.96
CA ASP A 108 -8.62 14.42 -0.90
C ASP A 108 -7.78 14.33 0.38
N TYR A 109 -7.09 13.21 0.61
CA TYR A 109 -6.16 12.99 1.71
C TYR A 109 -4.88 12.31 1.22
N GLU A 110 -3.72 12.83 1.62
CA GLU A 110 -2.41 12.25 1.31
C GLU A 110 -1.56 12.06 2.59
N PRO A 111 -1.93 11.10 3.46
CA PRO A 111 -1.26 10.92 4.75
C PRO A 111 0.15 10.36 4.55
N ARG A 112 1.09 10.82 5.38
CA ARG A 112 2.45 10.26 5.45
C ARG A 112 2.55 9.32 6.64
N ALA A 113 3.17 8.16 6.46
CA ALA A 113 3.30 7.16 7.52
C ALA A 113 3.87 7.72 8.84
N THR A 114 4.90 8.57 8.79
CA THR A 114 5.51 9.15 10.01
C THR A 114 4.59 10.10 10.77
N ASP A 115 3.52 10.62 10.16
CA ASP A 115 2.57 11.52 10.81
C ASP A 115 1.55 10.73 11.68
N TYR A 116 1.54 9.40 11.58
CA TYR A 116 0.59 8.51 12.27
C TYR A 116 1.25 7.56 13.28
N LEU A 117 2.48 7.85 13.74
CA LEU A 117 3.23 6.96 14.65
C LEU A 117 2.48 6.68 15.96
N ASN A 118 1.87 7.70 16.57
CA ASN A 118 1.13 7.50 17.82
C ASN A 118 -0.08 6.58 17.62
N GLN A 119 -0.82 6.78 16.53
CA GLN A 119 -1.95 5.94 16.15
C GLN A 119 -1.50 4.51 15.84
N MET A 120 -0.29 4.33 15.28
CA MET A 120 0.28 2.99 15.07
C MET A 120 0.60 2.31 16.39
N PHE A 121 1.10 3.06 17.38
CA PHE A 121 1.35 2.53 18.73
C PHE A 121 0.04 2.09 19.40
N GLU A 122 -1.01 2.91 19.32
CA GLU A 122 -2.34 2.57 19.81
C GLU A 122 -2.89 1.32 19.11
N PHE A 123 -2.81 1.27 17.78
CA PHE A 123 -3.26 0.11 16.98
C PHE A 123 -2.54 -1.18 17.40
N ILE A 124 -1.22 -1.12 17.59
CA ILE A 124 -0.43 -2.26 18.06
C ILE A 124 -0.87 -2.66 19.48
N GLN A 125 -1.07 -1.68 20.37
CA GLN A 125 -1.47 -1.95 21.74
C GLN A 125 -2.84 -2.65 21.80
N ASP A 126 -3.81 -2.19 21.01
CA ASP A 126 -5.13 -2.82 20.95
C ASP A 126 -5.03 -4.28 20.44
N LEU A 127 -4.18 -4.54 19.45
CA LEU A 127 -3.92 -5.91 18.96
C LEU A 127 -3.23 -6.78 20.02
N LEU A 128 -2.33 -6.21 20.82
CA LEU A 128 -1.68 -6.90 21.95
C LEU A 128 -2.72 -7.27 23.01
N ASP A 129 -3.59 -6.33 23.37
CA ASP A 129 -4.64 -6.51 24.39
C ASP A 129 -5.66 -7.57 23.97
N GLN A 130 -5.96 -7.69 22.68
CA GLN A 130 -6.80 -8.76 22.11
C GLN A 130 -6.07 -10.12 21.99
N GLY A 131 -4.77 -10.19 22.29
CA GLY A 131 -3.95 -11.39 22.10
C GLY A 131 -3.71 -11.72 20.62
N SER A 132 -3.93 -10.77 19.72
CA SER A 132 -3.75 -10.86 18.27
C SER A 132 -2.34 -10.47 17.81
N ALA A 133 -1.55 -9.87 18.69
CA ALA A 133 -0.13 -9.58 18.48
C ALA A 133 0.72 -10.02 19.69
N TYR A 134 2.03 -10.09 19.51
CA TYR A 134 2.99 -10.34 20.58
C TYR A 134 4.29 -9.57 20.43
N ALA A 135 4.85 -9.18 21.56
CA ALA A 135 6.15 -8.54 21.64
C ALA A 135 7.23 -9.58 22.02
N ILE A 136 8.38 -9.52 21.36
CA ILE A 136 9.56 -10.33 21.67
C ILE A 136 10.83 -9.54 21.32
N ASP A 137 11.74 -9.38 22.28
CA ASP A 137 13.00 -8.61 22.13
C ASP A 137 12.85 -7.19 21.53
N GLY A 138 11.72 -6.54 21.83
CA GLY A 138 11.38 -5.20 21.31
C GLY A 138 10.75 -5.18 19.92
N ASP A 139 10.74 -6.30 19.19
CA ASP A 139 9.90 -6.46 18.01
C ASP A 139 8.45 -6.72 18.44
N VAL A 140 7.48 -6.37 17.58
CA VAL A 140 6.08 -6.76 17.75
C VAL A 140 5.57 -7.39 16.46
N TYR A 141 4.99 -8.58 16.57
CA TYR A 141 4.47 -9.36 15.44
C TYR A 141 2.96 -9.57 15.55
N PHE A 142 2.27 -9.59 14.42
CA PHE A 142 0.88 -10.01 14.32
C PHE A 142 0.80 -11.54 14.22
N ARG A 143 -0.13 -12.15 14.96
CA ARG A 143 -0.43 -13.59 14.88
C ARG A 143 -1.38 -13.86 13.73
N VAL A 144 -0.88 -14.36 12.61
CA VAL A 144 -1.72 -14.65 11.43
C VAL A 144 -2.86 -15.63 11.75
N THR A 145 -2.62 -16.57 12.66
CA THR A 145 -3.61 -17.57 13.11
C THR A 145 -4.84 -16.96 13.78
N LYS A 146 -4.79 -15.69 14.19
CA LYS A 146 -5.93 -14.96 14.78
C LYS A 146 -6.89 -14.39 13.74
N HIS A 147 -6.47 -14.33 12.48
CA HIS A 147 -7.34 -13.94 11.37
C HIS A 147 -7.88 -15.19 10.65
N LYS A 148 -9.19 -15.47 10.81
CA LYS A 148 -9.82 -16.71 10.34
C LYS A 148 -9.75 -16.91 8.82
N ASN A 149 -9.79 -15.81 8.06
CA ASN A 149 -9.88 -15.84 6.60
C ASN A 149 -8.55 -15.40 5.94
N TYR A 150 -7.42 -15.60 6.60
CA TYR A 150 -6.14 -15.13 6.06
C TYR A 150 -5.78 -15.88 4.78
N GLY A 151 -5.50 -15.12 3.71
CA GLY A 151 -5.31 -15.63 2.36
C GLY A 151 -6.52 -15.45 1.44
N GLN A 152 -7.61 -14.84 1.92
CA GLN A 152 -8.86 -14.67 1.17
C GLN A 152 -8.72 -13.84 -0.11
N LEU A 153 -7.87 -12.81 -0.12
CA LEU A 153 -7.70 -11.95 -1.31
C LEU A 153 -6.97 -12.70 -2.42
N LYS A 154 -5.95 -13.48 -2.07
CA LYS A 154 -5.25 -14.34 -3.03
C LYS A 154 -6.00 -15.64 -3.36
N GLY A 155 -6.86 -16.10 -2.45
CA GLY A 155 -7.59 -17.36 -2.55
C GLY A 155 -6.73 -18.55 -2.19
N LEU A 156 -5.82 -18.37 -1.24
CA LEU A 156 -4.95 -19.43 -0.73
C LEU A 156 -5.32 -19.77 0.70
N THR A 157 -5.17 -21.03 1.07
CA THR A 157 -5.26 -21.47 2.47
C THR A 157 -3.96 -21.17 3.22
N LEU A 158 -4.01 -21.18 4.56
CA LEU A 158 -2.82 -21.05 5.40
C LEU A 158 -1.76 -22.10 5.06
N ASP A 159 -2.17 -23.35 4.84
CA ASP A 159 -1.25 -24.45 4.51
C ASP A 159 -0.51 -24.18 3.17
N GLN A 160 -1.24 -23.73 2.15
CA GLN A 160 -0.64 -23.37 0.86
C GLN A 160 0.35 -22.20 0.98
N LEU A 161 0.05 -21.24 1.85
CA LEU A 161 0.96 -20.13 2.13
C LEU A 161 2.22 -20.59 2.87
N GLN A 162 2.09 -21.50 3.84
CA GLN A 162 3.23 -22.08 4.57
C GLN A 162 4.14 -22.92 3.66
N GLU A 163 3.56 -23.74 2.78
CA GLU A 163 4.34 -24.52 1.80
C GLU A 163 5.19 -23.63 0.90
N GLY A 164 4.66 -22.47 0.49
CA GLY A 164 5.37 -21.47 -0.31
C GLY A 164 6.51 -20.75 0.43
N LEU A 165 6.48 -20.71 1.77
CA LEU A 165 7.50 -20.07 2.62
C LEU A 165 8.65 -20.99 3.00
N SER A 166 8.53 -22.30 2.77
CA SER A 166 9.52 -23.35 3.14
C SER A 166 10.95 -23.16 2.59
N ARG A 167 11.22 -22.08 1.86
CA ARG A 167 12.52 -21.75 1.24
C ARG A 167 13.13 -20.42 1.70
N ILE A 168 12.51 -19.66 2.62
CA ILE A 168 12.98 -18.31 3.01
C ILE A 168 12.97 -18.12 4.53
N ASP A 169 14.13 -17.73 5.07
CA ASP A 169 14.44 -17.25 6.43
C ASP A 169 13.55 -17.72 7.59
N SER A 170 14.01 -18.76 8.28
CA SER A 170 13.54 -19.12 9.62
C SER A 170 14.02 -18.08 10.64
N ASN A 171 13.36 -16.92 10.71
CA ASN A 171 13.53 -16.04 11.86
C ASN A 171 12.97 -16.75 13.09
N SER A 172 13.86 -17.26 13.96
CA SER A 172 13.54 -18.11 15.11
C SER A 172 12.68 -17.44 16.19
N LYS A 173 12.45 -16.13 16.08
CA LYS A 173 11.67 -15.35 17.05
C LYS A 173 10.16 -15.44 16.85
N LYS A 174 9.70 -15.84 15.67
CA LYS A 174 8.26 -15.86 15.37
C LYS A 174 7.60 -17.15 15.86
N GLU A 175 6.40 -17.03 16.42
CA GLU A 175 5.54 -18.17 16.76
C GLU A 175 5.10 -18.93 15.49
N SER A 176 4.90 -18.23 14.37
CA SER A 176 4.66 -18.80 13.04
C SER A 176 5.47 -18.09 11.95
N GLN A 177 5.88 -18.81 10.90
CA GLN A 177 6.56 -18.21 9.75
C GLN A 177 5.70 -17.18 8.99
N LEU A 178 4.37 -17.32 9.06
CA LEU A 178 3.42 -16.39 8.45
C LEU A 178 3.31 -15.06 9.22
N ASP A 179 3.66 -15.05 10.50
CA ASP A 179 3.56 -13.85 11.33
C ASP A 179 4.43 -12.74 10.74
N PHE A 180 3.89 -11.53 10.71
CA PHE A 180 4.56 -10.37 10.13
C PHE A 180 4.76 -9.28 11.18
N ALA A 181 5.82 -8.49 11.01
CA ALA A 181 6.13 -7.43 11.94
C ALA A 181 5.11 -6.30 11.84
N LEU A 182 4.60 -5.88 13.00
CA LEU A 182 3.91 -4.63 13.22
C LEU A 182 4.91 -3.54 13.62
N TRP A 183 5.92 -3.92 14.40
CA TRP A 183 7.03 -3.06 14.82
C TRP A 183 8.33 -3.84 14.78
N LYS A 184 9.40 -3.23 14.27
CA LYS A 184 10.75 -3.82 14.26
C LYS A 184 11.71 -2.97 15.08
N ASN A 185 12.41 -3.61 16.01
CA ASN A 185 13.39 -2.98 16.88
C ASN A 185 14.71 -2.73 16.15
N PHE A 186 15.24 -1.50 16.25
CA PHE A 186 16.51 -1.07 15.66
C PHE A 186 17.28 -0.22 16.70
N PRO A 187 17.73 -0.82 17.81
CA PRO A 187 18.33 -0.08 18.92
C PRO A 187 19.67 0.56 18.56
N ASN A 188 20.35 0.04 17.53
CA ASN A 188 21.65 0.53 17.06
C ASN A 188 21.55 1.50 15.88
N GLU A 189 20.34 1.91 15.49
CA GLU A 189 20.10 2.91 14.41
C GLU A 189 19.14 4.02 14.88
N PRO A 190 19.44 4.71 16.01
CA PRO A 190 18.53 5.69 16.60
C PRO A 190 18.19 6.86 15.66
N GLU A 191 19.08 7.20 14.73
CA GLU A 191 18.89 8.29 13.76
C GLU A 191 17.91 7.95 12.62
N PHE A 192 17.58 6.67 12.46
CA PHE A 192 16.60 6.17 11.48
C PHE A 192 15.38 5.51 12.14
N SER A 193 15.26 5.62 13.46
CA SER A 193 14.24 4.94 14.25
C SER A 193 13.45 5.93 15.08
N PHE A 194 12.31 5.47 15.60
CA PHE A 194 11.42 6.25 16.45
C PHE A 194 11.31 5.58 17.82
N SER A 195 11.17 6.39 18.87
CA SER A 195 10.90 5.89 20.21
C SER A 195 9.47 5.35 20.28
N SER A 196 9.30 4.18 20.90
CA SER A 196 8.01 3.52 21.12
C SER A 196 7.98 2.81 22.47
N PRO A 197 6.81 2.33 22.92
CA PRO A 197 6.70 1.50 24.13
C PRO A 197 7.55 0.22 24.10
N TRP A 198 7.93 -0.27 22.92
CA TRP A 198 8.73 -1.49 22.74
C TRP A 198 10.22 -1.22 22.45
N GLY A 199 10.65 0.03 22.55
CA GLY A 199 12.01 0.45 22.24
C GLY A 199 12.13 1.24 20.94
N SER A 200 13.37 1.55 20.56
CA SER A 200 13.66 2.34 19.35
C SER A 200 13.51 1.47 18.11
N GLY A 201 12.58 1.81 17.20
CA GLY A 201 12.28 0.96 16.06
C GLY A 201 11.56 1.67 14.92
N ARG A 202 11.01 0.89 13.99
CA ARG A 202 10.27 1.36 12.82
C ARG A 202 8.99 0.54 12.63
N PRO A 203 7.93 1.14 12.10
CA PRO A 203 6.70 0.42 11.82
C PRO A 203 6.90 -0.64 10.74
N GLY A 204 6.11 -1.70 10.81
CA GLY A 204 5.98 -2.66 9.73
C GLY A 204 5.17 -2.06 8.57
N TRP A 205 5.59 -2.31 7.34
CA TRP A 205 5.01 -1.71 6.13
C TRP A 205 3.47 -1.80 6.05
N HIS A 206 2.89 -2.92 6.47
CA HIS A 206 1.44 -3.15 6.41
C HIS A 206 0.65 -2.36 7.45
N LEU A 207 1.24 -2.13 8.63
CA LEU A 207 0.57 -1.43 9.74
C LEU A 207 0.24 0.01 9.38
N GLU A 208 1.09 0.64 8.56
CA GLU A 208 0.96 2.03 8.16
C GLU A 208 -0.42 2.29 7.54
N CYS A 209 -0.76 1.54 6.50
CA CYS A 209 -1.99 1.74 5.74
C CYS A 209 -3.23 1.44 6.58
N SER A 210 -3.26 0.32 7.32
CA SER A 210 -4.36 -0.02 8.25
C SER A 210 -4.63 1.12 9.24
N THR A 211 -3.57 1.68 9.82
CA THR A 211 -3.68 2.76 10.81
C THR A 211 -4.18 4.06 10.16
N MET A 212 -3.57 4.47 9.04
CA MET A 212 -3.96 5.71 8.33
C MET A 212 -5.41 5.64 7.86
N ILE A 213 -5.85 4.48 7.34
CA ILE A 213 -7.25 4.25 6.93
C ILE A 213 -8.18 4.42 8.13
N LYS A 214 -7.92 3.70 9.23
CA LYS A 214 -8.73 3.76 10.44
C LYS A 214 -8.86 5.20 10.94
N SER A 215 -7.74 5.90 11.12
CA SER A 215 -7.72 7.28 11.61
C SER A 215 -8.52 8.24 10.71
N ILE A 216 -8.33 8.17 9.39
CA ILE A 216 -9.05 9.06 8.47
C ILE A 216 -10.55 8.77 8.47
N LEU A 217 -10.96 7.50 8.52
CA LEU A 217 -12.37 7.15 8.57
C LEU A 217 -13.01 7.60 9.90
N GLU A 218 -12.32 7.44 11.03
CA GLU A 218 -12.76 7.88 12.35
C GLU A 218 -12.92 9.41 12.41
N GLU A 219 -11.92 10.17 11.95
CA GLU A 219 -11.95 11.63 11.87
C GLU A 219 -13.15 12.14 11.03
N ASN A 220 -13.61 11.32 10.08
CA ASN A 220 -14.72 11.64 9.20
C ASN A 220 -16.07 11.08 9.65
N GLY A 221 -16.13 10.32 10.75
CA GLY A 221 -17.34 9.64 11.22
C GLY A 221 -17.86 8.58 10.24
N ALA A 222 -16.96 7.91 9.52
CA ALA A 222 -17.28 7.00 8.42
C ALA A 222 -17.34 5.52 8.79
N GLY A 223 -17.09 5.18 10.05
CA GLY A 223 -16.94 3.79 10.51
C GLY A 223 -15.55 3.24 10.20
N GLU A 224 -15.45 1.94 9.95
CA GLU A 224 -14.19 1.19 9.87
C GLU A 224 -13.98 0.51 8.50
N THR A 225 -14.97 0.59 7.61
CA THR A 225 -14.95 -0.10 6.32
C THR A 225 -14.90 0.91 5.17
N LEU A 226 -13.90 0.77 4.30
CA LEU A 226 -13.81 1.48 3.03
C LEU A 226 -14.84 0.97 2.02
N ASP A 227 -15.34 1.85 1.15
CA ASP A 227 -16.06 1.39 -0.03
C ASP A 227 -15.10 0.63 -0.96
N ILE A 228 -13.95 1.24 -1.30
CA ILE A 228 -12.97 0.66 -2.22
C ILE A 228 -11.58 0.74 -1.61
N HIS A 229 -10.86 -0.38 -1.61
CA HIS A 229 -9.43 -0.44 -1.38
C HIS A 229 -8.73 -0.90 -2.66
N ALA A 230 -7.77 -0.12 -3.13
CA ALA A 230 -7.13 -0.31 -4.42
C ALA A 230 -5.60 -0.31 -4.38
N GLY A 231 -4.97 -0.97 -5.36
CA GLY A 231 -3.51 -0.99 -5.50
C GLY A 231 -3.01 -1.86 -6.65
N GLY A 232 -1.69 -2.02 -6.77
CA GLY A 232 -1.09 -2.93 -7.74
C GLY A 232 -1.38 -4.40 -7.42
N ASP A 233 -1.35 -5.27 -8.42
CA ASP A 233 -1.48 -6.73 -8.27
C ASP A 233 -0.46 -7.31 -7.26
N ASP A 234 0.76 -6.78 -7.22
CA ASP A 234 1.78 -7.16 -6.24
C ASP A 234 1.39 -6.88 -4.80
N LEU A 235 0.47 -5.94 -4.57
CA LEU A 235 0.04 -5.60 -3.23
C LEU A 235 -1.04 -6.56 -2.70
N ILE A 236 -1.69 -7.38 -3.55
CA ILE A 236 -2.68 -8.38 -3.11
C ILE A 236 -2.10 -9.21 -1.96
N HIS A 237 -0.84 -9.66 -2.11
CA HIS A 237 -0.14 -10.41 -1.08
C HIS A 237 1.37 -10.11 -1.10
N PRO A 238 2.00 -9.86 0.06
CA PRO A 238 1.39 -9.95 1.39
C PRO A 238 0.67 -8.68 1.85
N HIS A 239 0.78 -7.56 1.13
CA HIS A 239 0.47 -6.25 1.68
C HIS A 239 -0.99 -6.07 2.10
N HIS A 240 -1.92 -6.13 1.15
CA HIS A 240 -3.34 -5.97 1.39
C HIS A 240 -3.93 -7.10 2.23
N GLU A 241 -3.41 -8.32 2.10
CA GLU A 241 -3.80 -9.46 2.95
C GLU A 241 -3.46 -9.18 4.43
N ASN A 242 -2.31 -8.56 4.70
CA ASN A 242 -1.89 -8.18 6.04
C ASN A 242 -2.68 -6.99 6.58
N GLU A 243 -3.00 -6.00 5.74
CA GLU A 243 -3.87 -4.88 6.13
C GLU A 243 -5.27 -5.36 6.51
N CYS A 244 -5.82 -6.24 5.68
CA CYS A 244 -7.07 -6.94 5.95
C CYS A 244 -6.99 -7.67 7.29
N ALA A 245 -5.94 -8.46 7.50
CA ALA A 245 -5.77 -9.23 8.73
C ALA A 245 -5.73 -8.36 9.98
N GLN A 246 -4.90 -7.31 9.97
CA GLN A 246 -4.77 -6.36 11.08
C GLN A 246 -6.10 -5.66 11.39
N SER A 247 -6.74 -5.10 10.36
CA SER A 247 -7.92 -4.25 10.51
C SER A 247 -9.18 -5.03 10.87
N GLU A 248 -9.40 -6.19 10.24
CA GLU A 248 -10.56 -7.04 10.51
C GLU A 248 -10.45 -7.74 11.86
N THR A 249 -9.24 -8.16 12.27
CA THR A 249 -9.02 -8.72 13.60
C THR A 249 -9.24 -7.67 14.69
N LEU A 250 -8.76 -6.44 14.49
CA LEU A 250 -8.92 -5.36 15.47
C LEU A 250 -10.39 -4.91 15.63
N SER A 251 -11.07 -4.64 14.50
CA SER A 251 -12.39 -4.01 14.49
C SER A 251 -13.56 -4.99 14.47
N GLY A 252 -13.32 -6.25 14.09
CA GLY A 252 -14.37 -7.23 13.82
C GLY A 252 -15.21 -6.93 12.57
N LYS A 253 -14.85 -5.91 11.77
CA LYS A 253 -15.55 -5.48 10.55
C LYS A 253 -14.62 -5.60 9.34
N PRO A 254 -15.16 -5.83 8.13
CA PRO A 254 -14.34 -5.86 6.92
C PRO A 254 -13.57 -4.55 6.72
N LEU A 255 -12.32 -4.61 6.26
CA LEU A 255 -11.55 -3.39 5.96
C LEU A 255 -12.10 -2.66 4.73
N ALA A 256 -12.54 -3.42 3.72
CA ALA A 256 -13.08 -2.85 2.49
C ALA A 256 -14.16 -3.73 1.88
N LYS A 257 -15.18 -3.08 1.29
CA LYS A 257 -16.25 -3.77 0.57
C LYS A 257 -15.81 -4.26 -0.81
N TYR A 258 -15.06 -3.43 -1.54
CA TYR A 258 -14.53 -3.76 -2.85
C TYR A 258 -13.00 -3.67 -2.87
N TRP A 259 -12.34 -4.78 -3.19
CA TRP A 259 -10.90 -4.83 -3.41
C TRP A 259 -10.59 -4.78 -4.91
N MET A 260 -9.85 -3.77 -5.37
CA MET A 260 -9.59 -3.55 -6.80
C MET A 260 -8.10 -3.48 -7.09
N HIS A 261 -7.60 -4.33 -7.99
CA HIS A 261 -6.16 -4.35 -8.32
C HIS A 261 -5.87 -4.13 -9.79
N ASN A 262 -4.87 -3.29 -10.09
CA ASN A 262 -4.40 -3.07 -11.45
C ASN A 262 -3.27 -4.05 -11.82
N GLY A 263 -3.25 -4.46 -13.08
CA GLY A 263 -2.20 -5.32 -13.62
C GLY A 263 -0.88 -4.56 -13.79
N MET A 264 0.19 -5.34 -13.86
CA MET A 264 1.56 -4.86 -13.98
C MET A 264 1.89 -4.22 -15.33
N VAL A 265 2.98 -3.44 -15.37
CA VAL A 265 3.64 -3.06 -16.62
C VAL A 265 4.87 -3.94 -16.79
N MET A 266 4.91 -4.69 -17.87
CA MET A 266 6.08 -5.46 -18.31
C MET A 266 6.84 -4.64 -19.33
N VAL A 267 8.16 -4.67 -19.29
CA VAL A 267 9.03 -3.96 -20.22
C VAL A 267 9.83 -4.99 -21.02
N ASN A 268 9.70 -4.94 -22.36
CA ASN A 268 10.37 -5.88 -23.26
C ASN A 268 10.15 -7.37 -22.90
N GLY A 269 8.94 -7.69 -22.44
CA GLY A 269 8.55 -9.05 -22.04
C GLY A 269 8.93 -9.46 -20.61
N SER A 270 9.68 -8.64 -19.87
CA SER A 270 10.14 -8.93 -18.51
C SER A 270 9.56 -7.96 -17.48
N LYS A 271 9.61 -8.35 -16.19
CA LYS A 271 9.26 -7.44 -15.09
C LYS A 271 10.33 -6.36 -14.99
N MET A 272 9.92 -5.11 -14.73
CA MET A 272 10.88 -4.02 -14.52
C MET A 272 11.85 -4.31 -13.38
N SER A 273 13.13 -4.09 -13.65
CA SER A 273 14.21 -4.14 -12.69
C SER A 273 15.30 -3.13 -13.08
N LYS A 274 15.84 -2.40 -12.10
CA LYS A 274 17.00 -1.52 -12.34
C LYS A 274 18.23 -2.29 -12.80
N SER A 275 18.43 -3.52 -12.30
CA SER A 275 19.60 -4.33 -12.63
C SER A 275 19.57 -4.88 -14.05
N GLU A 276 18.40 -5.00 -14.66
CA GLU A 276 18.22 -5.50 -16.03
C GLU A 276 18.22 -4.37 -17.07
N GLY A 277 18.39 -3.12 -16.64
CA GLY A 277 18.39 -1.95 -17.53
C GLY A 277 17.04 -1.67 -18.22
N ASN A 278 15.96 -2.35 -17.81
CA ASN A 278 14.62 -2.21 -18.37
C ASN A 278 13.70 -1.32 -17.52
N PHE A 279 14.28 -0.43 -16.71
CA PHE A 279 13.58 0.47 -15.80
C PHE A 279 13.46 1.87 -16.41
N PHE A 280 12.24 2.28 -16.74
CA PHE A 280 11.96 3.60 -17.33
C PHE A 280 11.22 4.49 -16.34
N THR A 281 11.84 5.61 -15.98
CA THR A 281 11.23 6.61 -15.11
C THR A 281 10.13 7.39 -15.83
N ILE A 282 9.22 7.98 -15.07
CA ILE A 282 8.17 8.83 -15.64
C ILE A 282 8.81 10.05 -16.34
N ARG A 283 9.86 10.63 -15.75
CA ARG A 283 10.55 11.80 -16.31
C ARG A 283 11.23 11.50 -17.63
N GLU A 284 12.04 10.43 -17.69
CA GLU A 284 12.71 10.02 -18.93
C GLU A 284 11.70 9.82 -20.07
N LEU A 285 10.56 9.20 -19.78
CA LEU A 285 9.52 9.01 -20.77
C LEU A 285 8.85 10.33 -21.18
N LEU A 286 8.61 11.25 -20.23
CA LEU A 286 8.02 12.55 -20.52
C LEU A 286 8.95 13.50 -21.28
N ASP A 287 10.25 13.21 -21.31
CA ASP A 287 11.23 13.97 -22.11
C ASP A 287 11.25 13.50 -23.57
N ILE A 288 10.76 12.29 -23.84
CA ILE A 288 10.69 11.68 -25.18
C ILE A 288 9.27 11.76 -25.75
N TYR A 289 8.25 11.56 -24.92
CA TYR A 289 6.84 11.42 -25.33
C TYR A 289 5.96 12.50 -24.71
N ASN A 290 4.93 12.91 -25.47
CA ASN A 290 3.88 13.78 -24.94
C ASN A 290 3.17 13.09 -23.75
N PRO A 291 2.81 13.83 -22.68
CA PRO A 291 2.11 13.25 -21.52
C PRO A 291 0.84 12.47 -21.90
N ASN A 292 0.08 12.92 -22.90
CA ASN A 292 -1.12 12.21 -23.35
C ASN A 292 -0.82 10.88 -24.04
N THR A 293 0.35 10.75 -24.68
CA THR A 293 0.81 9.47 -25.24
C THR A 293 1.07 8.46 -24.14
N ILE A 294 1.74 8.88 -23.05
CA ILE A 294 1.99 8.02 -21.88
C ILE A 294 0.66 7.63 -21.21
N ARG A 295 -0.25 8.60 -21.04
CA ARG A 295 -1.60 8.34 -20.51
C ARG A 295 -2.36 7.32 -21.37
N TYR A 296 -2.36 7.52 -22.68
CA TYR A 296 -3.02 6.62 -23.63
C TYR A 296 -2.43 5.21 -23.56
N PHE A 297 -1.10 5.09 -23.48
CA PHE A 297 -0.44 3.80 -23.29
C PHE A 297 -0.91 3.10 -21.99
N CYS A 298 -0.82 3.79 -20.85
CA CYS A 298 -1.18 3.22 -19.55
C CYS A 298 -2.65 2.80 -19.44
N LEU A 299 -3.55 3.49 -20.15
CA LEU A 299 -4.99 3.29 -20.10
C LEU A 299 -5.55 2.48 -21.28
N GLY A 300 -4.76 2.26 -22.34
CA GLY A 300 -5.19 1.53 -23.55
C GLY A 300 -5.42 0.04 -23.33
N THR A 301 -4.87 -0.52 -22.25
CA THR A 301 -5.13 -1.88 -21.79
C THR A 301 -6.03 -1.85 -20.56
N HIS A 302 -7.05 -2.71 -20.54
CA HIS A 302 -7.95 -2.85 -19.37
C HIS A 302 -7.15 -2.92 -18.06
N TYR A 303 -7.56 -2.15 -17.04
CA TYR A 303 -6.73 -1.88 -15.86
C TYR A 303 -6.20 -3.13 -15.16
N LYS A 304 -7.00 -4.20 -15.09
CA LYS A 304 -6.60 -5.49 -14.49
C LYS A 304 -5.57 -6.30 -15.28
N LYS A 305 -5.45 -6.06 -16.59
CA LYS A 305 -4.55 -6.86 -17.45
C LYS A 305 -3.14 -6.31 -17.39
N THR A 306 -2.16 -7.18 -17.47
CA THR A 306 -0.77 -6.78 -17.67
C THR A 306 -0.62 -6.03 -19.00
N SER A 307 0.10 -4.92 -19.00
CA SER A 307 0.45 -4.16 -20.20
C SER A 307 1.90 -4.43 -20.58
N ALA A 308 2.18 -4.53 -21.87
CA ALA A 308 3.54 -4.62 -22.39
C ALA A 308 3.97 -3.24 -22.90
N PHE A 309 5.00 -2.68 -22.27
CA PHE A 309 5.73 -1.52 -22.74
C PHE A 309 6.93 -1.99 -23.55
N ASN A 310 6.98 -1.60 -24.83
CA ASN A 310 8.13 -1.83 -25.69
C ASN A 310 8.67 -0.44 -26.07
N HIS A 311 9.91 -0.18 -25.66
CA HIS A 311 10.66 1.02 -26.03
C HIS A 311 11.70 0.65 -27.08
#